data_AF-I3ZW62-F1
#
_entry.id   AF-I3ZW62-F1
#
_cell.length_a   1.000
_cell.length_b   1.000
_cell.length_c   1.000
_cell.angle_alpha   90.00
_cell.angle_beta   90.00
_cell.angle_gamma   90.00
#
_symmetry.space_group_name_H-M   'P 1'
#
loop_
_entity.id
_entity.type
_entity.pdbx_description
1 polymer ?
#
loop_
_entity_poly.entity_id
_entity_poly.type
_entity_poly.pdbx_seq_one_letter_code
_entity_poly.pdbx_strand_id
1 'polypeptide(L)'
;MRVIDTSALCKFLLKEEGWKDVIPYLQPDENPHAVEILLTETANVIWKNVKVYGNLSQEEGEKLLQALELLADKEVITIEENREYLRRAFELSVEHGIAIYDALFIAQAEKLHATLVTCDRKQGTVAEKIGVEVVLL
;
A
#
# COMPACT_ATOMS: atom_id res chain seq x y z
N MET A 1 -0.57 -8.77 -11.99
CA MET A 1 -0.35 -7.37 -11.59
C MET A 1 -1.06 -7.15 -10.29
N ARG A 2 -0.37 -6.59 -9.31
CA ARG A 2 -0.91 -6.35 -7.97
C ARG A 2 -0.77 -4.89 -7.62
N VAL A 3 -1.79 -4.32 -6.98
CA VAL A 3 -1.65 -3.03 -6.29
C VAL A 3 -1.47 -3.32 -4.81
N ILE A 4 -0.32 -2.93 -4.27
CA ILE A 4 0.03 -3.12 -2.86
C ILE A 4 -0.35 -1.87 -2.10
N ASP A 5 -1.29 -1.99 -1.16
CA ASP A 5 -1.60 -0.91 -0.23
C ASP A 5 -0.54 -0.82 0.89
N THR A 6 -0.36 0.38 1.43
CA THR A 6 0.43 0.70 2.62
C THR A 6 0.28 -0.34 3.74
N SER A 7 -0.93 -0.76 4.09
CA SER A 7 -1.15 -1.67 5.22
C SER A 7 -0.54 -3.06 4.96
N ALA A 8 -0.64 -3.57 3.74
CA ALA A 8 0.01 -4.82 3.33
C ALA A 8 1.54 -4.69 3.34
N LEU A 9 2.08 -3.57 2.84
CA LEU A 9 3.53 -3.34 2.87
C LEU A 9 4.06 -3.17 4.30
N CYS A 10 3.35 -2.45 5.17
CA CYS A 10 3.73 -2.30 6.58
C CYS A 10 3.73 -3.64 7.31
N LYS A 11 2.73 -4.50 7.08
CA LYS A 11 2.68 -5.87 7.60
C LYS A 11 3.96 -6.65 7.27
N PHE A 12 4.43 -6.54 6.03
CA PHE A 12 5.70 -7.14 5.58
C PHE A 12 6.93 -6.50 6.24
N LEU A 13 7.09 -5.18 6.11
CA LEU A 13 8.27 -4.44 6.55
C LEU A 13 8.51 -4.54 8.06
N LEU A 14 7.43 -4.46 8.85
CA LEU A 14 7.48 -4.51 10.31
C LEU A 14 7.45 -5.94 10.86
N LYS A 15 7.36 -6.95 9.99
CA LYS A 15 7.28 -8.38 10.36
C LYS A 15 6.13 -8.67 11.34
N GLU A 16 4.97 -8.07 11.10
CA GLU A 16 3.76 -8.31 11.88
C GLU A 16 3.27 -9.77 11.74
N GLU A 17 2.31 -10.19 12.56
CA GLU A 17 1.74 -11.54 12.46
C GLU A 17 1.19 -11.78 11.03
N GLY A 18 1.65 -12.85 10.37
CA GLY A 18 1.29 -13.15 8.98
C GLY A 18 2.09 -12.39 7.92
N TRP A 19 3.19 -11.70 8.27
CA TRP A 19 4.01 -10.95 7.30
C TRP A 19 4.51 -11.78 6.10
N LYS A 20 4.68 -13.10 6.28
CA LYS A 20 5.11 -14.00 5.21
C LYS A 20 4.06 -14.17 4.12
N ASP A 21 2.80 -13.94 4.45
CA ASP A 21 1.68 -14.08 3.51
C ASP A 21 1.68 -12.94 2.47
N VAL A 22 2.41 -11.85 2.73
CA VAL A 22 2.59 -10.74 1.80
C VAL A 22 3.62 -11.07 0.71
N ILE A 23 4.61 -11.93 1.01
CA ILE A 23 5.77 -12.23 0.15
C ILE A 23 5.40 -12.65 -1.27
N PRO A 24 4.39 -13.54 -1.49
CA PRO A 24 4.00 -13.94 -2.85
C PRO A 24 3.62 -12.75 -3.72
N TYR A 25 2.98 -11.72 -3.16
CA TYR A 25 2.49 -10.56 -3.91
C TYR A 25 3.56 -9.50 -4.22
N LEU A 26 4.75 -9.66 -3.62
CA LEU A 26 5.93 -8.81 -3.88
C LEU A 26 6.90 -9.47 -4.88
N GLN A 27 6.57 -10.64 -5.41
CA GLN A 27 7.45 -11.29 -6.38
C GLN A 27 7.42 -10.56 -7.74
N PRO A 28 8.54 -10.51 -8.48
CA PRO A 28 8.61 -9.81 -9.76
C PRO A 28 7.58 -10.28 -10.80
N ASP A 29 7.22 -11.57 -10.79
CA ASP A 29 6.21 -12.16 -11.69
C ASP A 29 4.78 -11.70 -11.37
N GLU A 30 4.52 -11.25 -10.15
CA GLU A 30 3.24 -10.64 -9.77
C GLU A 30 3.09 -9.19 -10.26
N ASN A 31 4.20 -8.58 -10.67
CA ASN A 31 4.30 -7.21 -11.18
C ASN A 31 3.67 -6.19 -10.19
N PRO A 32 4.29 -5.94 -9.02
CA PRO A 32 3.71 -5.12 -7.96
C PRO A 32 3.75 -3.63 -8.29
N HIS A 33 2.63 -2.94 -8.04
CA HIS A 33 2.45 -1.51 -8.26
C HIS A 33 1.93 -0.86 -6.98
N ALA A 34 2.18 0.43 -6.82
CA ALA A 34 1.55 1.24 -5.80
C ALA A 34 1.50 2.71 -6.24
N VAL A 35 0.60 3.47 -5.62
CA VAL A 35 0.58 4.93 -5.72
C VAL A 35 1.63 5.55 -4.80
N GLU A 36 2.23 6.66 -5.22
CA GLU A 36 3.30 7.38 -4.52
C GLU A 36 3.01 7.65 -3.03
N ILE A 37 1.73 7.83 -2.66
CA ILE A 37 1.34 8.03 -1.26
C ILE A 37 1.79 6.88 -0.34
N LEU A 38 1.93 5.65 -0.85
CA LEU A 38 2.46 4.50 -0.12
C LEU A 38 3.77 4.81 0.59
N LEU A 39 4.68 5.56 -0.06
CA LEU A 39 5.98 5.91 0.52
C LEU A 39 5.79 6.78 1.77
N THR A 40 4.93 7.80 1.68
CA THR A 40 4.69 8.74 2.77
C THR A 40 3.88 8.14 3.91
N GLU A 41 2.90 7.29 3.62
CA GLU A 41 2.14 6.60 4.67
C GLU A 41 3.01 5.56 5.38
N THR A 42 3.81 4.79 4.64
CA THR A 42 4.74 3.82 5.24
C THR A 42 5.77 4.53 6.13
N ALA A 43 6.36 5.64 5.66
CA ALA A 43 7.26 6.46 6.47
C ALA A 43 6.58 7.00 7.74
N ASN A 44 5.30 7.38 7.67
CA ASN A 44 4.52 7.80 8.84
C ASN A 44 4.31 6.65 9.84
N VAL A 45 4.05 5.43 9.37
CA VAL A 45 3.96 4.25 10.24
C VAL A 45 5.30 3.95 10.92
N ILE A 46 6.41 4.04 10.19
CA ILE A 46 7.77 3.89 10.75
C ILE A 46 8.00 4.97 11.83
N TRP A 47 7.72 6.24 11.53
CA TRP A 47 7.84 7.34 12.49
C TRP A 47 7.02 7.09 13.76
N LYS A 48 5.77 6.62 13.64
CA LYS A 48 4.94 6.29 14.80
C LYS A 48 5.57 5.19 15.66
N ASN A 49 6.13 4.15 15.05
CA ASN A 49 6.82 3.08 15.79
C ASN A 49 8.09 3.59 16.51
N VAL A 50 8.81 4.54 15.93
CA VAL A 50 9.97 5.16 16.57
C VAL A 50 9.54 6.11 17.70
N LYS A 51 8.62 7.03 17.43
CA LYS A 51 8.38 8.19 18.29
C LYS A 51 7.15 8.08 19.19
N VAL A 52 6.07 7.49 18.69
CA VAL A 52 4.78 7.45 19.37
C VAL A 52 4.66 6.20 20.23
N TYR A 53 5.03 5.05 19.68
CA TYR A 53 4.92 3.76 20.36
C TYR A 53 6.21 3.34 21.09
N GLY A 54 7.37 3.82 20.61
CA GLY A 54 8.67 3.43 21.18
C GLY A 54 9.02 1.96 20.93
N ASN A 55 8.45 1.37 19.88
CA ASN A 55 8.70 -0.02 19.47
C ASN A 55 10.06 -0.16 18.78
N LEU A 56 10.57 0.92 18.18
CA LEU A 56 11.82 0.96 17.43
C LEU A 56 12.70 2.11 17.92
N SER A 57 14.01 1.92 17.88
CA SER A 57 14.98 3.00 17.95
C SER A 57 14.97 3.84 16.67
N GLN A 58 15.54 5.04 16.72
CA GLN A 58 15.72 5.89 15.54
C GLN A 58 16.54 5.18 14.46
N GLU A 59 17.61 4.46 14.83
CA GLU A 59 18.46 3.71 13.90
C GLU A 59 17.69 2.57 13.21
N GLU A 60 16.83 1.85 13.93
CA GLU A 60 15.97 0.83 13.34
C GLU A 60 14.94 1.42 12.37
N GLY A 61 14.37 2.59 12.71
CA GLY A 61 13.47 3.32 11.82
C GLY A 61 14.16 3.78 10.53
N GLU A 62 15.38 4.31 10.63
CA GLU A 62 16.17 4.72 9.46
C GLU A 62 16.51 3.52 8.55
N LYS A 63 16.81 2.34 9.13
CA LYS A 63 17.02 1.10 8.36
C LYS A 63 15.76 0.66 7.60
N LEU A 64 14.58 0.78 8.22
CA LEU A 64 13.32 0.47 7.56
C LEU A 64 12.99 1.48 6.45
N LEU A 65 13.28 2.76 6.66
CA LEU A 65 13.10 3.78 5.63
C LEU A 65 14.02 3.49 4.43
N GLN A 66 15.29 3.15 4.68
CA GLN A 66 16.21 2.74 3.62
C GLN A 66 15.72 1.49 2.87
N ALA A 67 15.13 0.52 3.59
CA ALA A 67 14.54 -0.66 2.95
C ALA A 67 13.36 -0.30 2.05
N LEU A 68 12.49 0.63 2.48
CA LEU A 68 11.40 1.17 1.66
C LEU A 68 11.91 1.84 0.39
N GLU A 69 12.92 2.72 0.51
CA GLU A 69 13.56 3.39 -0.63
C GLU A 69 14.14 2.36 -1.62
N LEU A 70 14.82 1.33 -1.12
CA LEU A 70 15.37 0.26 -1.95
C LEU A 70 14.29 -0.52 -2.73
N LEU A 71 13.10 -0.74 -2.14
CA LEU A 71 12.00 -1.42 -2.84
C LEU A 71 11.51 -0.59 -4.04
N ALA A 72 11.47 0.74 -3.90
CA ALA A 72 11.10 1.65 -4.98
C ALA A 72 12.22 1.80 -6.02
N ASP A 73 13.45 2.10 -5.57
CA ASP A 73 14.62 2.34 -6.44
C ASP A 73 15.02 1.12 -7.28
N LYS A 74 14.74 -0.09 -6.77
CA LYS A 74 14.98 -1.36 -7.48
C LYS A 74 13.76 -1.86 -8.24
N GLU A 75 12.70 -1.06 -8.31
CA GLU A 75 11.44 -1.40 -9.00
C GLU A 75 10.88 -2.76 -8.54
N VAL A 76 11.09 -3.12 -7.26
CA VAL A 76 10.39 -4.26 -6.65
C VAL A 76 8.89 -3.94 -6.55
N ILE A 77 8.58 -2.67 -6.30
CA ILE A 77 7.24 -2.11 -6.42
C ILE A 77 7.35 -0.92 -7.37
N THR A 78 6.63 -0.96 -8.48
CA THR A 78 6.52 0.17 -9.41
C THR A 78 5.68 1.27 -8.76
N ILE A 79 6.30 2.41 -8.49
CA ILE A 79 5.62 3.57 -7.88
C ILE A 79 5.14 4.52 -8.96
N GLU A 80 3.84 4.82 -8.94
CA GLU A 80 3.20 5.76 -9.88
C GLU A 80 2.68 6.99 -9.17
N GLU A 81 2.60 8.11 -9.89
CA GLU A 81 2.26 9.40 -9.29
C GLU A 81 0.78 9.49 -8.88
N ASN A 82 0.52 10.03 -7.70
CA ASN A 82 -0.84 10.21 -7.17
C ASN A 82 -1.76 10.98 -8.14
N ARG A 83 -1.20 11.94 -8.89
CA ARG A 83 -1.93 12.81 -9.82
C ARG A 83 -2.64 12.04 -10.93
N GLU A 84 -2.12 10.87 -11.32
CA GLU A 84 -2.72 10.03 -12.36
C GLU A 84 -4.07 9.45 -11.95
N TYR A 85 -4.27 9.28 -10.64
CA TYR A 85 -5.43 8.60 -10.05
C TYR A 85 -6.38 9.55 -9.34
N LEU A 86 -5.93 10.78 -9.05
CA LEU A 86 -6.61 11.70 -8.15
C LEU A 86 -8.08 11.99 -8.52
N ARG A 87 -8.39 12.14 -9.81
CA ARG A 87 -9.77 12.40 -10.25
C ARG A 87 -10.69 11.22 -9.94
N ARG A 88 -10.27 10.01 -10.33
CA ARG A 88 -11.06 8.81 -10.11
C ARG A 88 -11.16 8.46 -8.62
N ALA A 89 -10.06 8.62 -7.89
CA ALA A 89 -10.03 8.47 -6.44
C ALA A 89 -11.03 9.41 -5.75
N PHE A 90 -11.10 10.68 -6.18
CA PHE A 90 -12.06 11.63 -5.63
C PHE A 90 -13.52 11.22 -5.86
N GLU A 91 -13.85 10.74 -7.06
CA GLU A 91 -15.18 10.19 -7.37
C GLU A 91 -15.53 9.03 -6.44
N LEU A 92 -14.62 8.05 -6.30
CA LEU A 92 -14.79 6.89 -5.42
C LEU A 92 -14.94 7.31 -3.95
N SER A 93 -14.17 8.28 -3.48
CA SER A 93 -14.27 8.83 -2.12
C SER A 93 -15.66 9.43 -1.85
N VAL A 94 -16.20 10.19 -2.80
CA VAL A 94 -17.53 10.81 -2.67
C VAL A 94 -18.63 9.75 -2.74
N GLU A 95 -18.53 8.79 -3.66
CA GLU A 95 -19.54 7.75 -3.88
C GLU A 95 -19.62 6.76 -2.71
N HIS A 96 -18.48 6.38 -2.14
CA HIS A 96 -18.39 5.29 -1.16
C HIS A 96 -18.01 5.72 0.26
N GLY A 97 -17.72 7.01 0.50
CA GLY A 97 -17.40 7.51 1.84
C GLY A 97 -16.09 6.97 2.41
N ILE A 98 -15.07 6.85 1.56
CA ILE A 98 -13.69 6.45 1.94
C ILE A 98 -12.72 7.62 1.79
N ALA A 99 -11.61 7.57 2.53
CA ALA A 99 -10.60 8.62 2.44
C ALA A 99 -9.97 8.63 1.04
N ILE A 100 -9.46 9.79 0.63
CA ILE A 100 -8.82 9.94 -0.69
C ILE A 100 -7.60 9.04 -0.83
N TYR A 101 -6.90 8.77 0.28
CA TYR A 101 -5.73 7.91 0.32
C TYR A 101 -6.10 6.46 -0.01
N ASP A 102 -7.12 5.91 0.65
CA ASP A 102 -7.65 4.57 0.35
C ASP A 102 -8.12 4.48 -1.11
N ALA A 103 -8.80 5.52 -1.59
CA ALA A 103 -9.38 5.55 -2.93
C ALA A 103 -8.31 5.62 -4.05
N LEU A 104 -7.11 6.15 -3.77
CA LEU A 104 -6.02 6.18 -4.76
C LEU A 104 -5.57 4.77 -5.15
N PHE A 105 -5.41 3.87 -4.17
CA PHE A 105 -5.06 2.47 -4.45
C PHE A 105 -6.16 1.75 -5.21
N ILE A 106 -7.44 1.99 -4.86
CA ILE A 106 -8.58 1.40 -5.57
C ILE A 106 -8.63 1.89 -7.02
N ALA A 107 -8.45 3.20 -7.24
CA ALA A 107 -8.43 3.79 -8.58
C ALA A 107 -7.27 3.27 -9.43
N GLN A 108 -6.10 3.01 -8.81
CA GLN A 108 -4.97 2.38 -9.50
C GLN A 108 -5.30 0.93 -9.88
N ALA A 109 -5.84 0.15 -8.94
CA ALA A 109 -6.21 -1.24 -9.20
C ALA A 109 -7.26 -1.35 -10.31
N GLU A 110 -8.25 -0.46 -10.32
CA GLU A 110 -9.29 -0.38 -11.35
C GLU A 110 -8.68 -0.07 -12.73
N LYS A 111 -7.88 1.00 -12.85
CA LYS A 111 -7.27 1.41 -14.14
C LYS A 111 -6.35 0.33 -14.71
N LEU A 112 -5.60 -0.36 -13.85
CA LEU A 112 -4.63 -1.37 -14.23
C LEU A 112 -5.22 -2.77 -14.40
N HIS A 113 -6.52 -2.95 -14.12
CA HIS A 113 -7.15 -4.28 -14.02
C HIS A 113 -6.34 -5.23 -13.10
N ALA A 114 -5.85 -4.69 -12.00
CA ALA A 114 -4.97 -5.37 -11.06
C ALA A 114 -5.74 -5.80 -9.80
N THR A 115 -5.24 -6.84 -9.12
CA THR A 115 -5.76 -7.26 -7.83
C THR A 115 -5.22 -6.33 -6.73
N LEU A 116 -6.09 -5.77 -5.90
CA LEU A 116 -5.70 -4.99 -4.72
C LEU A 116 -5.30 -5.94 -3.57
N VAL A 117 -4.13 -5.72 -3.00
CA VAL A 117 -3.61 -6.46 -1.83
C VAL A 117 -3.60 -5.51 -0.64
N THR A 118 -4.45 -5.78 0.35
CA THR A 118 -4.68 -4.88 1.50
C THR A 118 -4.96 -5.66 2.78
N CYS A 119 -4.67 -5.07 3.94
CA CYS A 119 -5.16 -5.52 5.24
C CYS A 119 -6.41 -4.71 5.70
N ASP A 120 -6.79 -3.65 4.98
CA ASP A 120 -7.95 -2.82 5.28
C ASP A 120 -9.22 -3.43 4.67
N ARG A 121 -10.05 -4.02 5.55
CA ARG A 121 -11.34 -4.62 5.16
C ARG A 121 -12.29 -3.62 4.52
N LYS A 122 -12.31 -2.36 4.98
CA LYS A 122 -13.21 -1.32 4.44
C LYS A 122 -12.78 -0.96 3.03
N GLN A 123 -11.48 -0.77 2.79
CA GLN A 123 -10.91 -0.53 1.45
C GLN A 123 -11.22 -1.70 0.51
N GLY A 124 -10.93 -2.93 0.94
CA GLY A 124 -11.21 -4.15 0.16
C GLY A 124 -12.70 -4.28 -0.20
N THR A 125 -13.60 -4.04 0.75
CA THR A 125 -15.05 -4.10 0.49
C THR A 125 -15.50 -3.08 -0.55
N VAL A 126 -14.89 -1.89 -0.60
CA VAL A 126 -15.22 -0.88 -1.62
C VAL A 126 -14.66 -1.26 -2.98
N ALA A 127 -13.43 -1.79 -3.03
CA ALA A 127 -12.83 -2.29 -4.26
C ALA A 127 -13.67 -3.41 -4.91
N GLU A 128 -14.12 -4.40 -4.12
CA GLU A 128 -14.97 -5.49 -4.62
C GLU A 128 -16.30 -4.98 -5.19
N LYS A 129 -16.90 -3.95 -4.58
CA LYS A 129 -18.17 -3.37 -5.06
C LYS A 129 -18.08 -2.78 -6.46
N ILE A 130 -16.91 -2.28 -6.85
CA ILE A 130 -16.68 -1.70 -8.19
C ILE A 130 -16.05 -2.70 -9.16
N GLY A 131 -15.93 -3.98 -8.76
CA GLY A 131 -15.43 -5.06 -9.61
C GLY A 131 -13.91 -5.23 -9.61
N VAL A 132 -13.19 -4.61 -8.66
CA VAL A 132 -11.75 -4.86 -8.46
C VAL A 132 -11.58 -6.13 -7.63
N GLU A 133 -10.71 -7.03 -8.08
CA GLU A 133 -10.34 -8.23 -7.32
C GLU A 133 -9.53 -7.85 -6.07
N VAL A 134 -9.76 -8.53 -4.95
CA VAL A 134 -9.11 -8.24 -3.68
C VAL A 134 -8.48 -9.47 -3.05
N VAL A 135 -7.27 -9.29 -2.53
CA VAL A 135 -6.66 -10.17 -1.54
C VAL A 135 -6.64 -9.43 -0.21
N LEU A 136 -7.40 -9.94 0.76
CA LEU A 136 -7.42 -9.44 2.13
C LEU A 136 -6.48 -10.27 3.01
N LEU A 137 -5.50 -9.63 3.65
CA LEU A 137 -4.48 -10.25 4.50
C LEU A 137 -4.67 -9.99 6.00
#